data_AF-A0A954RJJ0-F1
#
_entry.id   AF-A0A954RJJ0-F1
#
_cell.length_a   1.000
_cell.length_b   1.000
_cell.length_c   1.000
_cell.angle_alpha   90.00
_cell.angle_beta   90.00
_cell.angle_gamma   90.00
#
_symmetry.space_group_name_H-M   'P 1'
#
loop_
_entity.id
_entity.type
_entity.pdbx_description
1 polymer ?
#
loop_
_entity_poly.entity_id
_entity_poly.type
_entity_poly.pdbx_seq_one_letter_code
_entity_poly.pdbx_strand_id
1 'polypeptide(L)'
;MMAKRWRTAAAEGLETRRMLTDWFVATDGNNSSAGSSTAPWATLQYAADRVHAGDTVHVAAGEYVGFHLTRDGMATARIVFSGGRGVVINQPNTRTADGINLEGADFITIDGFEVVGMPRAGIRSVANSDAQIFNNDAHDNGRWGIFSGFSENIHIENNRTFGSQLEHGIYVSNSSDSPIIRGNIIANNYGNGIHMNGDVSQGGDGVISQALIENNVIYENGRGGGSGINLDGVQNSTVQNNLLYNNHASGISLYRIDGGAGSSGNIIQFNTVYQASDARWALNIQDASTSNTIHHNVLLTAHSFRGSIDVSLDSRAGLSSDYNVVADRFTLDAGDTRLTLAAWRAATGQDAHSRVGSAHQVFADLQSSDFRLIATSAAADIGPTSTLASIDLLGLRRAPGQLLDAGAYAWNDRTAGDVNGDDLVNATDIDLLFAARRAGDNDARFDLNGDQQVDDQDVEVLLSDILHTGAGDANLDGVFDSSDLVEAFQHGEYEDLVLTNSSWQSGDWDGDGEFTTADLVAAFQLGTYIG
;
A
#
# COMPACT_ATOMS: atom_id res chain seq x y z
N MET A 1 10.42 -80.46 -8.83
CA MET A 1 10.82 -79.08 -9.21
C MET A 1 9.61 -78.18 -9.11
N MET A 2 9.51 -77.38 -8.04
CA MET A 2 8.63 -76.20 -7.97
C MET A 2 9.35 -75.18 -7.10
N ALA A 3 9.80 -74.08 -7.70
CA ALA A 3 10.47 -73.00 -7.01
C ALA A 3 9.44 -71.99 -6.49
N LYS A 4 9.40 -71.79 -5.18
CA LYS A 4 8.60 -70.76 -4.51
C LYS A 4 9.29 -69.41 -4.74
N ARG A 5 8.67 -68.50 -5.50
CA ARG A 5 9.07 -67.10 -5.59
C ARG A 5 8.53 -66.35 -4.37
N TRP A 6 9.43 -65.74 -3.60
CA TRP A 6 9.10 -64.78 -2.55
C TRP A 6 9.09 -63.40 -3.18
N ARG A 7 8.00 -62.65 -3.03
CA ARG A 7 7.95 -61.23 -3.38
C ARG A 7 8.50 -60.44 -2.19
N THR A 8 9.62 -59.75 -2.39
CA THR A 8 10.09 -58.70 -1.48
C THR A 8 9.16 -57.50 -1.61
N ALA A 9 8.55 -57.08 -0.50
CA ALA A 9 7.87 -55.79 -0.41
C ALA A 9 8.95 -54.69 -0.49
N ALA A 10 8.77 -53.73 -1.40
CA ALA A 10 9.57 -52.51 -1.39
C ALA A 10 9.10 -51.66 -0.21
N ALA A 11 10.03 -51.23 0.64
CA ALA A 11 9.75 -50.19 1.62
C ALA A 11 9.64 -48.86 0.86
N GLU A 12 8.46 -48.25 0.90
CA GLU A 12 8.30 -46.85 0.47
C GLU A 12 9.11 -45.97 1.43
N GLY A 13 9.92 -45.06 0.88
CA GLY A 13 10.68 -44.11 1.68
C GLY A 13 9.73 -43.16 2.39
N LEU A 14 9.96 -42.94 3.68
CA LEU A 14 9.30 -41.87 4.43
C LEU A 14 9.65 -40.53 3.77
N GLU A 15 8.64 -39.78 3.33
CA GLU A 15 8.77 -38.37 2.97
C GLU A 15 9.49 -37.61 4.10
N THR A 16 10.58 -36.90 3.79
CA THR A 16 11.22 -35.97 4.75
C THR A 16 10.28 -34.80 4.99
N ARG A 17 9.41 -34.93 6.00
CA ARG A 17 8.60 -33.82 6.49
C ARG A 17 9.51 -32.89 7.29
N ARG A 18 10.13 -31.93 6.59
CA ARG A 18 10.87 -30.86 7.25
C ARG A 18 9.86 -29.95 7.95
N MET A 19 10.01 -29.79 9.27
CA MET A 19 9.15 -28.88 10.01
C MET A 19 9.51 -27.43 9.67
N LEU A 20 8.49 -26.60 9.48
CA LEU A 20 8.61 -25.13 9.48
C LEU A 20 9.32 -24.75 10.77
N THR A 21 10.39 -23.97 10.67
CA THR A 21 11.24 -23.66 11.82
C THR A 21 11.33 -22.16 12.04
N ASP A 22 11.00 -21.73 13.26
CA ASP A 22 11.22 -20.38 13.74
C ASP A 22 12.66 -20.23 14.23
N TRP A 23 13.35 -19.24 13.67
CA TRP A 23 14.70 -18.83 14.06
C TRP A 23 14.65 -17.44 14.67
N PHE A 24 15.53 -17.16 15.62
CA PHE A 24 15.57 -15.89 16.33
C PHE A 24 16.94 -15.24 16.19
N VAL A 25 16.95 -13.94 15.88
CA VAL A 25 18.16 -13.11 15.81
C VAL A 25 18.03 -11.96 16.80
N ALA A 26 19.09 -11.72 17.58
CA ALA A 26 19.18 -10.60 18.52
C ALA A 26 20.62 -10.06 18.56
N THR A 27 20.79 -8.77 18.84
CA THR A 27 22.12 -8.11 18.87
C THR A 27 23.04 -8.65 19.98
N ASP A 28 22.48 -9.20 21.06
CA ASP A 28 23.18 -9.89 22.15
C ASP A 28 23.24 -11.42 21.96
N GLY A 29 22.76 -11.92 20.82
CA GLY A 29 22.79 -13.33 20.47
C GLY A 29 24.19 -13.89 20.21
N ASN A 30 24.25 -15.17 19.85
CA ASN A 30 25.50 -15.83 19.48
C ASN A 30 25.28 -16.79 18.31
N ASN A 31 26.07 -16.63 17.24
CA ASN A 31 25.98 -17.50 16.05
C ASN A 31 26.38 -18.96 16.33
N SER A 32 26.97 -19.27 17.48
CA SER A 32 27.19 -20.65 17.93
C SER A 32 25.99 -21.25 18.68
N SER A 33 24.94 -20.46 18.94
CA SER A 33 23.72 -20.88 19.62
C SER A 33 22.77 -21.65 18.71
N ALA A 34 21.72 -22.21 19.31
CA ALA A 34 20.71 -22.99 18.61
C ALA A 34 19.82 -22.15 17.67
N GLY A 35 19.74 -20.81 17.84
CA GLY A 35 18.83 -19.96 17.07
C GLY A 35 17.39 -19.99 17.57
N SER A 36 17.15 -20.49 18.78
CA SER A 36 15.85 -20.47 19.47
C SER A 36 15.61 -19.13 20.16
N SER A 37 14.37 -18.83 20.55
CA SER A 37 14.01 -17.60 21.26
C SER A 37 14.84 -17.30 22.52
N THR A 38 15.23 -18.34 23.28
CA THR A 38 16.08 -18.20 24.48
C THR A 38 17.58 -18.24 24.20
N ALA A 39 17.98 -18.51 22.95
CA ALA A 39 19.38 -18.61 22.54
C ALA A 39 19.51 -18.18 21.06
N PRO A 40 19.22 -16.90 20.76
CA PRO A 40 19.16 -16.40 19.39
C PRO A 40 20.55 -16.37 18.75
N TRP A 41 20.56 -16.35 17.42
CA TRP A 41 21.75 -16.01 16.64
C TRP A 41 22.04 -14.51 16.73
N ALA A 42 23.28 -14.13 16.43
CA ALA A 42 23.75 -12.75 16.58
C ALA A 42 23.51 -11.90 15.32
N THR A 43 23.51 -12.50 14.12
CA THR A 43 23.52 -11.72 12.87
C THR A 43 22.52 -12.20 11.83
N LEU A 44 21.96 -11.24 11.08
CA LEU A 44 21.03 -11.51 9.97
C LEU A 44 21.67 -12.36 8.87
N GLN A 45 22.92 -12.07 8.49
CA GLN A 45 23.63 -12.88 7.49
C GLN A 45 23.78 -14.35 7.92
N TYR A 46 24.00 -14.61 9.22
CA TYR A 46 24.13 -15.98 9.71
C TYR A 46 22.83 -16.77 9.55
N ALA A 47 21.68 -16.12 9.77
CA ALA A 47 20.36 -16.67 9.49
C ALA A 47 20.14 -16.86 7.98
N ALA A 48 20.44 -15.86 7.16
CA ALA A 48 20.32 -15.92 5.69
C ALA A 48 21.11 -17.09 5.07
N ASP A 49 22.27 -17.43 5.63
CA ASP A 49 23.06 -18.58 5.18
C ASP A 49 22.43 -19.95 5.52
N ARG A 50 21.40 -20.00 6.37
CA ARG A 50 20.87 -21.24 7.00
C ARG A 50 19.39 -21.49 6.81
N VAL A 51 18.59 -20.47 6.54
CA VAL A 51 17.15 -20.62 6.28
C VAL A 51 16.87 -21.56 5.12
N HIS A 52 15.71 -22.18 5.10
CA HIS A 52 15.21 -22.96 3.96
C HIS A 52 13.72 -22.67 3.80
N ALA A 53 13.14 -23.07 2.68
CA ALA A 53 11.71 -22.94 2.43
C ALA A 53 10.85 -23.30 3.65
N GLY A 54 9.99 -22.35 4.05
CA GLY A 54 9.10 -22.45 5.21
C GLY A 54 9.69 -21.96 6.54
N ASP A 55 10.97 -21.64 6.60
CA ASP A 55 11.58 -21.06 7.81
C ASP A 55 11.17 -19.58 7.97
N THR A 56 10.92 -19.17 9.21
CA THR A 56 10.70 -17.76 9.60
C THR A 56 11.82 -17.30 10.51
N VAL A 57 12.40 -16.13 10.25
CA VAL A 57 13.42 -15.49 11.08
C VAL A 57 12.79 -14.28 11.77
N HIS A 58 12.62 -14.39 13.09
CA HIS A 58 12.17 -13.32 13.97
C HIS A 58 13.36 -12.51 14.46
N VAL A 59 13.34 -11.20 14.24
CA VAL A 59 14.45 -10.31 14.58
C VAL A 59 14.04 -9.42 15.75
N ALA A 60 14.77 -9.52 16.86
CA ALA A 60 14.56 -8.65 18.01
C ALA A 60 15.05 -7.22 17.71
N ALA A 61 14.45 -6.22 18.36
CA ALA A 61 14.84 -4.83 18.23
C ALA A 61 16.36 -4.62 18.45
N GLY A 62 16.96 -3.77 17.63
CA GLY A 62 18.38 -3.50 17.63
C GLY A 62 18.88 -3.01 16.28
N GLU A 63 20.15 -2.62 16.25
CA GLU A 63 20.84 -2.19 15.04
C GLU A 63 21.64 -3.34 14.42
N TYR A 64 21.47 -3.53 13.11
CA TYR A 64 22.04 -4.66 12.39
C TYR A 64 22.79 -4.23 11.13
N VAL A 65 23.81 -5.03 10.81
CA VAL A 65 24.34 -5.12 9.45
C VAL A 65 23.32 -5.87 8.60
N GLY A 66 23.05 -5.36 7.40
CA GLY A 66 22.15 -5.98 6.43
C GLY A 66 22.60 -7.37 5.96
N PHE A 67 21.78 -8.02 5.14
CA PHE A 67 22.05 -9.38 4.68
C PHE A 67 21.81 -9.57 3.18
N HIS A 68 22.50 -10.58 2.66
CA HIS A 68 22.39 -11.07 1.29
C HIS A 68 21.82 -12.49 1.30
N LEU A 69 20.77 -12.72 0.52
CA LEU A 69 20.06 -13.99 0.42
C LEU A 69 20.00 -14.46 -1.04
N THR A 70 20.31 -15.74 -1.24
CA THR A 70 20.26 -16.43 -2.56
C THR A 70 19.52 -17.77 -2.47
N ARG A 71 18.66 -17.94 -1.47
CA ARG A 71 18.03 -19.21 -1.14
C ARG A 71 16.54 -19.06 -1.34
N ASP A 72 15.93 -20.05 -1.96
CA ASP A 72 14.52 -19.99 -2.33
C ASP A 72 13.61 -20.50 -1.21
N GLY A 73 12.48 -19.83 -1.08
CA GLY A 73 11.27 -20.41 -0.53
C GLY A 73 10.54 -21.28 -1.55
N MET A 74 9.28 -21.57 -1.25
CA MET A 74 8.34 -22.21 -2.16
C MET A 74 7.00 -21.48 -2.08
N ALA A 75 6.19 -21.56 -3.13
CA ALA A 75 4.85 -20.98 -3.15
C ALA A 75 3.98 -21.36 -1.93
N THR A 76 4.15 -22.57 -1.40
CA THR A 76 3.44 -23.08 -0.21
C THR A 76 4.25 -22.99 1.08
N ALA A 77 5.49 -22.52 1.04
CA ALA A 77 6.43 -22.47 2.16
C ALA A 77 7.50 -21.38 1.90
N ARG A 78 7.08 -20.12 2.04
CA ARG A 78 7.95 -18.95 1.84
C ARG A 78 9.05 -18.91 2.90
N ILE A 79 10.19 -18.28 2.60
CA ILE A 79 11.14 -17.88 3.64
C ILE A 79 10.72 -16.49 4.10
N VAL A 80 10.55 -16.31 5.41
CA VAL A 80 10.13 -15.03 5.99
C VAL A 80 11.24 -14.47 6.86
N PHE A 81 11.60 -13.20 6.63
CA PHE A 81 12.32 -12.40 7.60
C PHE A 81 11.32 -11.40 8.17
N SER A 82 11.05 -11.52 9.46
CA SER A 82 10.09 -10.69 10.19
C SER A 82 10.85 -9.85 11.22
N GLY A 83 10.88 -8.55 10.95
CA GLY A 83 11.31 -7.53 11.87
C GLY A 83 10.16 -7.05 12.75
N GLY A 84 10.27 -5.81 13.19
CA GLY A 84 9.30 -5.14 14.03
C GLY A 84 9.84 -3.78 14.44
N ARG A 85 9.07 -3.07 15.28
CA ARG A 85 9.48 -1.76 15.79
C ARG A 85 10.87 -1.83 16.44
N GLY A 86 11.77 -0.96 15.99
CA GLY A 86 13.14 -0.87 16.50
C GLY A 86 14.13 -1.87 15.89
N VAL A 87 13.74 -2.64 14.88
CA VAL A 87 14.69 -3.42 14.07
C VAL A 87 15.24 -2.54 12.94
N VAL A 88 16.48 -2.08 13.10
CA VAL A 88 17.10 -1.11 12.21
C VAL A 88 18.30 -1.73 11.49
N ILE A 89 18.32 -1.66 10.16
CA ILE A 89 19.48 -1.97 9.33
C ILE A 89 20.14 -0.66 8.93
N ASN A 90 21.29 -0.36 9.57
CA ASN A 90 22.03 0.88 9.37
C ASN A 90 23.43 0.68 8.77
N GLN A 91 23.77 -0.56 8.39
CA GLN A 91 24.99 -0.89 7.66
C GLN A 91 24.69 -1.81 6.47
N PRO A 92 25.36 -1.63 5.32
CA PRO A 92 25.11 -2.45 4.14
C PRO A 92 25.48 -3.91 4.37
N ASN A 93 24.85 -4.81 3.63
CA ASN A 93 25.20 -6.22 3.66
C ASN A 93 26.64 -6.48 3.19
N THR A 94 27.12 -7.69 3.44
CA THR A 94 28.53 -8.07 3.18
C THR A 94 28.89 -8.27 1.70
N ARG A 95 27.94 -8.11 0.77
CA ARG A 95 28.09 -8.42 -0.66
C ARG A 95 27.87 -7.21 -1.56
N THR A 96 26.90 -6.36 -1.23
CA THR A 96 26.52 -5.20 -2.05
C THR A 96 26.51 -3.92 -1.22
N ALA A 97 26.22 -2.79 -1.87
CA ALA A 97 26.07 -1.49 -1.22
C ALA A 97 24.64 -1.27 -0.66
N ASP A 98 23.86 -2.33 -0.55
CA ASP A 98 22.44 -2.29 -0.19
C ASP A 98 22.23 -2.82 1.24
N GLY A 99 21.10 -2.51 1.86
CA GLY A 99 20.76 -3.05 3.18
C GLY A 99 20.36 -4.52 3.09
N ILE A 100 19.18 -4.79 2.56
CA ILE A 100 18.69 -6.15 2.29
C ILE A 100 18.85 -6.43 0.80
N ASN A 101 19.49 -7.55 0.44
CA ASN A 101 19.67 -7.94 -0.96
C ASN A 101 19.19 -9.38 -1.21
N LEU A 102 18.10 -9.52 -1.96
CA LEU A 102 17.62 -10.77 -2.53
C LEU A 102 18.19 -10.91 -3.95
N GLU A 103 19.03 -11.91 -4.17
CA GLU A 103 19.66 -12.18 -5.47
C GLU A 103 19.32 -13.59 -5.92
N GLY A 104 18.39 -13.71 -6.87
CA GLY A 104 17.90 -15.01 -7.33
C GLY A 104 17.23 -15.83 -6.23
N ALA A 105 16.62 -15.15 -5.23
CA ALA A 105 15.92 -15.79 -4.13
C ALA A 105 14.40 -15.63 -4.33
N ASP A 106 13.73 -16.75 -4.64
CA ASP A 106 12.29 -16.80 -4.93
C ASP A 106 11.45 -16.99 -3.66
N PHE A 107 10.19 -16.54 -3.69
CA PHE A 107 9.21 -16.76 -2.60
C PHE A 107 9.70 -16.30 -1.21
N ILE A 108 10.26 -15.09 -1.16
CA ILE A 108 10.80 -14.47 0.06
C ILE A 108 9.85 -13.39 0.56
N THR A 109 9.60 -13.31 1.86
CA THR A 109 8.90 -12.20 2.50
C THR A 109 9.86 -11.44 3.40
N ILE A 110 9.95 -10.12 3.18
CA ILE A 110 10.68 -9.15 4.00
C ILE A 110 9.65 -8.24 4.65
N ASP A 111 9.51 -8.32 5.97
CA ASP A 111 8.43 -7.67 6.71
C ASP A 111 8.96 -6.88 7.90
N GLY A 112 8.58 -5.61 8.05
CA GLY A 112 8.76 -4.87 9.30
C GLY A 112 10.18 -4.36 9.61
N PHE A 113 11.00 -4.01 8.61
CA PHE A 113 12.35 -3.46 8.84
C PHE A 113 12.43 -1.95 8.60
N GLU A 114 13.19 -1.24 9.45
CA GLU A 114 13.77 0.06 9.08
C GLU A 114 15.11 -0.18 8.38
N VAL A 115 15.30 0.38 7.19
CA VAL A 115 16.54 0.28 6.41
C VAL A 115 16.99 1.68 5.98
N VAL A 116 18.05 2.17 6.63
CA VAL A 116 18.41 3.59 6.63
C VAL A 116 19.85 3.83 6.23
N GLY A 117 20.08 4.86 5.41
CA GLY A 117 21.42 5.38 5.13
C GLY A 117 22.32 4.43 4.32
N MET A 118 21.72 3.51 3.54
CA MET A 118 22.49 2.59 2.70
C MET A 118 23.16 3.35 1.57
N PRO A 119 24.42 3.03 1.18
CA PRO A 119 25.08 3.73 0.09
C PRO A 119 24.35 3.61 -1.27
N ARG A 120 23.51 2.59 -1.46
CA ARG A 120 22.70 2.43 -2.68
C ARG A 120 21.21 2.22 -2.41
N ALA A 121 20.73 0.98 -2.33
CA ALA A 121 19.31 0.69 -2.07
C ALA A 121 19.09 0.31 -0.60
N GLY A 122 17.94 0.67 -0.03
CA GLY A 122 17.50 0.09 1.23
C GLY A 122 17.25 -1.41 1.06
N ILE A 123 16.25 -1.74 0.25
CA ILE A 123 15.88 -3.13 -0.08
C ILE A 123 16.04 -3.37 -1.57
N ARG A 124 16.70 -4.47 -1.93
CA ARG A 124 16.93 -4.90 -3.31
C ARG A 124 16.39 -6.31 -3.56
N SER A 125 15.63 -6.48 -4.65
CA SER A 125 15.14 -7.77 -5.13
C SER A 125 15.44 -7.96 -6.62
N VAL A 126 16.28 -8.93 -6.99
CA VAL A 126 16.67 -9.11 -8.39
C VAL A 126 16.72 -10.56 -8.85
N ALA A 127 16.42 -10.75 -10.14
CA ALA A 127 16.51 -12.02 -10.87
C ALA A 127 15.75 -13.15 -10.17
N ASN A 128 14.58 -12.86 -9.62
CA ASN A 128 13.77 -13.78 -8.82
C ASN A 128 12.28 -13.64 -9.13
N SER A 129 11.45 -14.42 -8.48
CA SER A 129 9.99 -14.37 -8.60
C SER A 129 9.32 -14.38 -7.23
N ASP A 130 8.14 -13.76 -7.17
CA ASP A 130 7.22 -13.82 -6.04
C ASP A 130 7.83 -13.30 -4.72
N ALA A 131 8.68 -12.27 -4.78
CA ALA A 131 9.16 -11.57 -3.58
C ALA A 131 8.06 -10.67 -2.99
N GLN A 132 7.98 -10.63 -1.66
CA GLN A 132 7.06 -9.79 -0.89
C GLN A 132 7.86 -8.86 0.01
N ILE A 133 7.58 -7.57 -0.06
CA ILE A 133 8.28 -6.52 0.70
C ILE A 133 7.18 -5.71 1.40
N PHE A 134 6.98 -5.95 2.69
CA PHE A 134 5.84 -5.46 3.46
C PHE A 134 6.25 -4.63 4.67
N ASN A 135 5.51 -3.56 4.96
CA ASN A 135 5.62 -2.82 6.23
C ASN A 135 7.04 -2.33 6.57
N ASN A 136 7.87 -2.02 5.56
CA ASN A 136 9.25 -1.56 5.78
C ASN A 136 9.36 -0.04 5.66
N ASP A 137 10.27 0.54 6.44
CA ASP A 137 10.69 1.93 6.32
C ASP A 137 12.07 1.98 5.63
N ALA A 138 12.12 2.27 4.33
CA ALA A 138 13.37 2.37 3.58
C ALA A 138 13.69 3.83 3.23
N HIS A 139 14.58 4.47 4.00
CA HIS A 139 14.79 5.92 3.89
C HIS A 139 16.23 6.41 3.97
N ASP A 140 16.44 7.64 3.50
CA ASP A 140 17.74 8.33 3.45
C ASP A 140 18.84 7.55 2.74
N ASN A 141 18.45 6.65 1.84
CA ASN A 141 19.33 5.77 1.08
C ASN A 141 19.95 6.52 -0.11
N GLY A 142 21.15 6.11 -0.50
CA GLY A 142 21.96 6.83 -1.49
C GLY A 142 21.32 6.88 -2.88
N ARG A 143 20.52 5.89 -3.27
CA ARG A 143 19.91 5.84 -4.61
C ARG A 143 18.43 5.50 -4.60
N TRP A 144 18.02 4.43 -3.93
CA TRP A 144 16.63 3.98 -3.92
C TRP A 144 16.18 3.55 -2.52
N GLY A 145 14.90 3.72 -2.22
CA GLY A 145 14.28 3.04 -1.07
C GLY A 145 14.20 1.54 -1.34
N ILE A 146 13.39 1.18 -2.33
CA ILE A 146 13.20 -0.19 -2.80
C ILE A 146 13.57 -0.27 -4.29
N PHE A 147 14.43 -1.22 -4.64
CA PHE A 147 14.87 -1.48 -6.01
C PHE A 147 14.55 -2.93 -6.40
N SER A 148 13.93 -3.13 -7.56
CA SER A 148 13.83 -4.44 -8.18
C SER A 148 14.30 -4.44 -9.64
N GLY A 149 14.68 -5.62 -10.13
CA GLY A 149 15.04 -5.84 -11.52
C GLY A 149 14.95 -7.30 -11.90
N PHE A 150 14.20 -7.64 -12.96
CA PHE A 150 13.82 -9.03 -13.29
C PHE A 150 13.23 -9.76 -12.07
N SER A 151 12.28 -9.11 -11.39
CA SER A 151 11.63 -9.60 -10.17
C SER A 151 10.14 -9.82 -10.44
N GLU A 152 9.81 -10.94 -11.07
CA GLU A 152 8.46 -11.27 -11.52
C GLU A 152 7.50 -11.40 -10.33
N ASN A 153 6.25 -10.96 -10.49
CA ASN A 153 5.21 -11.03 -9.45
C ASN A 153 5.64 -10.41 -8.09
N ILE A 154 6.52 -9.41 -8.12
CA ILE A 154 6.95 -8.73 -6.88
C ILE A 154 5.78 -7.97 -6.26
N HIS A 155 5.61 -8.11 -4.95
CA HIS A 155 4.56 -7.43 -4.18
C HIS A 155 5.19 -6.49 -3.14
N ILE A 156 4.95 -5.19 -3.32
CA ILE A 156 5.48 -4.11 -2.47
C ILE A 156 4.29 -3.41 -1.81
N GLU A 157 4.03 -3.74 -0.55
CA GLU A 157 2.82 -3.30 0.15
C GLU A 157 3.12 -2.61 1.49
N ASN A 158 2.40 -1.53 1.79
CA ASN A 158 2.44 -0.83 3.09
C ASN A 158 3.84 -0.37 3.54
N ASN A 159 4.74 -0.08 2.60
CA ASN A 159 6.08 0.43 2.93
C ASN A 159 6.09 1.96 2.95
N ARG A 160 7.04 2.54 3.70
CA ARG A 160 7.38 3.96 3.64
C ARG A 160 8.74 4.11 2.97
N THR A 161 8.80 4.84 1.87
CA THR A 161 10.06 5.13 1.16
C THR A 161 10.28 6.63 1.04
N PHE A 162 11.35 7.16 1.63
CA PHE A 162 11.57 8.60 1.62
C PHE A 162 13.03 9.03 1.69
N GLY A 163 13.33 10.22 1.18
CA GLY A 163 14.67 10.81 1.29
C GLY A 163 15.75 10.13 0.43
N SER A 164 15.38 9.35 -0.60
CA SER A 164 16.37 8.80 -1.54
C SER A 164 17.16 9.93 -2.20
N GLN A 165 18.49 9.89 -2.06
CA GLN A 165 19.35 11.04 -2.34
C GLN A 165 19.55 11.31 -3.83
N LEU A 166 19.59 10.26 -4.65
CA LEU A 166 19.88 10.37 -6.09
C LEU A 166 18.70 10.02 -7.01
N GLU A 167 17.84 9.09 -6.62
CA GLU A 167 16.78 8.60 -7.50
C GLU A 167 15.48 8.33 -6.73
N HIS A 168 14.91 7.13 -6.87
CA HIS A 168 13.48 6.88 -6.71
C HIS A 168 13.13 6.32 -5.34
N GLY A 169 11.88 6.53 -4.89
CA GLY A 169 11.36 5.81 -3.73
C GLY A 169 11.29 4.31 -4.00
N ILE A 170 10.50 3.94 -5.01
CA ILE A 170 10.35 2.57 -5.50
C ILE A 170 10.74 2.51 -6.98
N TYR A 171 11.65 1.60 -7.32
CA TYR A 171 12.05 1.34 -8.70
C TYR A 171 11.79 -0.12 -9.07
N VAL A 172 10.81 -0.38 -9.92
CA VAL A 172 10.58 -1.69 -10.55
C VAL A 172 11.15 -1.66 -11.96
N SER A 173 12.27 -2.35 -12.19
CA SER A 173 13.00 -2.25 -13.46
C SER A 173 13.05 -3.59 -14.21
N ASN A 174 13.60 -3.54 -15.42
CA ASN A 174 14.02 -4.69 -16.21
C ASN A 174 12.89 -5.71 -16.48
N SER A 175 11.80 -5.24 -17.10
CA SER A 175 10.70 -6.11 -17.58
C SER A 175 10.07 -7.03 -16.52
N SER A 176 10.00 -6.59 -15.25
CA SER A 176 9.37 -7.37 -14.18
C SER A 176 7.84 -7.32 -14.33
N ASP A 177 7.22 -8.39 -14.83
CA ASP A 177 5.77 -8.48 -15.04
C ASP A 177 4.98 -8.73 -13.75
N SER A 178 3.72 -8.32 -13.79
CA SER A 178 2.73 -8.45 -12.73
C SER A 178 3.14 -7.90 -11.34
N PRO A 179 3.86 -6.76 -11.24
CA PRO A 179 4.19 -6.19 -9.95
C PRO A 179 2.93 -5.58 -9.31
N ILE A 180 2.82 -5.73 -7.99
CA ILE A 180 1.81 -5.06 -7.18
C ILE A 180 2.51 -4.03 -6.28
N ILE A 181 2.12 -2.77 -6.38
CA ILE A 181 2.60 -1.68 -5.53
C ILE A 181 1.38 -1.07 -4.84
N ARG A 182 1.15 -1.44 -3.57
CA ARG A 182 -0.09 -1.12 -2.84
C ARG A 182 0.17 -0.40 -1.52
N GLY A 183 -0.65 0.60 -1.18
CA GLY A 183 -0.69 1.10 0.21
C GLY A 183 0.59 1.79 0.70
N ASN A 184 1.51 2.13 -0.20
CA ASN A 184 2.81 2.68 0.20
C ASN A 184 2.74 4.20 0.40
N ILE A 185 3.55 4.71 1.32
CA ILE A 185 3.80 6.14 1.49
C ILE A 185 5.16 6.47 0.88
N ILE A 186 5.19 7.34 -0.13
CA ILE A 186 6.39 7.57 -0.94
C ILE A 186 6.65 9.06 -1.03
N ALA A 187 7.69 9.54 -0.35
CA ALA A 187 7.85 10.97 -0.11
C ALA A 187 9.27 11.50 -0.27
N ASN A 188 9.42 12.75 -0.71
CA ASN A 188 10.70 13.48 -0.65
C ASN A 188 11.89 12.77 -1.34
N ASN A 189 11.64 11.90 -2.33
CA ASN A 189 12.70 11.28 -3.11
C ASN A 189 13.18 12.25 -4.20
N TYR A 190 14.50 12.29 -4.44
CA TYR A 190 15.06 13.23 -5.41
C TYR A 190 14.52 12.98 -6.83
N GLY A 191 14.47 11.72 -7.26
CA GLY A 191 13.83 11.30 -8.50
C GLY A 191 12.33 11.00 -8.32
N ASN A 192 11.85 9.99 -9.03
CA ASN A 192 10.47 9.55 -8.96
C ASN A 192 9.99 9.11 -7.57
N GLY A 193 8.68 9.17 -7.35
CA GLY A 193 8.06 8.35 -6.30
C GLY A 193 8.16 6.87 -6.69
N ILE A 194 7.42 6.49 -7.73
CA ILE A 194 7.46 5.17 -8.37
C ILE A 194 8.02 5.31 -9.78
N HIS A 195 8.99 4.47 -10.13
CA HIS A 195 9.43 4.28 -11.51
C HIS A 195 9.23 2.83 -11.89
N MET A 196 8.48 2.59 -12.97
CA MET A 196 8.39 1.32 -13.64
C MET A 196 9.10 1.42 -14.97
N ASN A 197 10.14 0.62 -15.17
CA ASN A 197 10.97 0.70 -16.36
C ASN A 197 11.12 -0.65 -17.04
N GLY A 198 10.57 -0.76 -18.25
CA GLY A 198 10.65 -1.95 -19.08
C GLY A 198 12.07 -2.34 -19.49
N ASP A 199 12.97 -1.37 -19.70
CA ASP A 199 14.42 -1.56 -19.92
C ASP A 199 14.80 -2.65 -20.94
N VAL A 200 14.43 -2.49 -22.22
CA VAL A 200 14.79 -3.44 -23.30
C VAL A 200 16.31 -3.61 -23.44
N SER A 201 17.08 -2.60 -23.06
CA SER A 201 18.55 -2.66 -23.09
C SER A 201 19.14 -3.66 -22.10
N GLN A 202 18.41 -4.02 -21.05
CA GLN A 202 18.86 -4.96 -20.02
C GLN A 202 18.54 -6.42 -20.37
N GLY A 203 17.65 -6.67 -21.32
CA GLY A 203 17.12 -7.99 -21.65
C GLY A 203 15.61 -8.07 -21.46
N GLY A 204 15.03 -9.27 -21.51
CA GLY A 204 13.58 -9.44 -21.49
C GLY A 204 12.91 -8.98 -22.79
N ASP A 205 11.61 -8.71 -22.74
CA ASP A 205 10.86 -8.12 -23.85
C ASP A 205 10.86 -6.58 -23.80
N GLY A 206 11.41 -5.99 -22.74
CA GLY A 206 11.49 -4.55 -22.53
C GLY A 206 10.19 -3.94 -22.03
N VAL A 207 9.23 -4.74 -21.56
CA VAL A 207 7.89 -4.28 -21.18
C VAL A 207 7.59 -4.74 -19.76
N ILE A 208 6.81 -3.95 -19.01
CA ILE A 208 6.18 -4.43 -17.78
C ILE A 208 4.68 -4.50 -18.01
N SER A 209 4.09 -5.67 -17.80
CA SER A 209 2.68 -5.92 -18.04
C SER A 209 1.93 -6.35 -16.78
N GLN A 210 0.60 -6.17 -16.79
CA GLN A 210 -0.30 -6.64 -15.72
C GLN A 210 0.04 -6.07 -14.33
N ALA A 211 0.67 -4.90 -14.27
CA ALA A 211 0.98 -4.23 -13.03
C ALA A 211 -0.27 -3.65 -12.37
N LEU A 212 -0.23 -3.60 -11.05
CA LEU A 212 -1.24 -2.94 -10.22
C LEU A 212 -0.56 -1.93 -9.29
N ILE A 213 -0.83 -0.64 -9.49
CA ILE A 213 -0.40 0.44 -8.60
C ILE A 213 -1.63 1.03 -7.96
N GLU A 214 -1.86 0.77 -6.67
CA GLU A 214 -3.07 1.24 -6.01
C GLU A 214 -2.91 1.69 -4.56
N ASN A 215 -3.81 2.57 -4.13
CA ASN A 215 -3.90 3.04 -2.74
C ASN A 215 -2.59 3.63 -2.19
N ASN A 216 -1.69 4.14 -3.05
CA ASN A 216 -0.45 4.76 -2.60
C ASN A 216 -0.64 6.26 -2.34
N VAL A 217 0.11 6.79 -1.37
CA VAL A 217 0.22 8.22 -1.08
C VAL A 217 1.62 8.71 -1.48
N ILE A 218 1.70 9.54 -2.52
CA ILE A 218 2.96 9.90 -3.20
C ILE A 218 3.13 11.42 -3.27
N TYR A 219 4.09 11.97 -2.53
CA TYR A 219 4.21 13.43 -2.42
C TYR A 219 5.62 13.99 -2.30
N GLU A 220 5.80 15.26 -2.70
CA GLU A 220 7.09 15.99 -2.59
C GLU A 220 8.27 15.30 -3.30
N ASN A 221 8.02 14.37 -4.23
CA ASN A 221 9.06 13.71 -5.02
C ASN A 221 9.41 14.54 -6.27
N GLY A 222 10.54 14.23 -6.89
CA GLY A 222 10.79 14.62 -8.27
C GLY A 222 11.55 15.91 -8.48
N ARG A 223 12.23 16.45 -7.45
CA ARG A 223 13.06 17.66 -7.60
C ARG A 223 14.21 17.48 -8.60
N GLY A 224 14.66 16.24 -8.80
CA GLY A 224 15.61 15.80 -9.82
C GLY A 224 14.99 15.52 -11.19
N GLY A 225 13.66 15.67 -11.35
CA GLY A 225 12.97 15.62 -12.65
C GLY A 225 12.14 14.37 -12.94
N GLY A 226 12.06 13.42 -12.01
CA GLY A 226 11.22 12.22 -12.11
C GLY A 226 9.78 12.46 -11.62
N SER A 227 8.78 11.93 -12.32
CA SER A 227 7.35 12.07 -11.96
C SER A 227 7.00 11.37 -10.66
N GLY A 228 5.84 11.70 -10.09
CA GLY A 228 5.25 10.90 -9.00
C GLY A 228 5.18 9.42 -9.37
N ILE A 229 4.67 9.11 -10.56
CA ILE A 229 4.68 7.78 -11.17
C ILE A 229 5.21 7.87 -12.61
N ASN A 230 6.30 7.17 -12.93
CA ASN A 230 6.77 6.94 -14.30
C ASN A 230 6.45 5.53 -14.76
N LEU A 231 5.94 5.43 -15.99
CA LEU A 231 5.65 4.20 -16.70
C LEU A 231 6.40 4.24 -18.05
N ASP A 232 7.56 3.59 -18.11
CA ASP A 232 8.35 3.41 -19.34
C ASP A 232 8.12 2.01 -19.90
N GLY A 233 7.39 1.93 -21.02
CA GLY A 233 7.01 0.66 -21.63
C GLY A 233 6.08 -0.23 -20.81
N VAL A 234 5.22 0.36 -19.96
CA VAL A 234 4.25 -0.40 -19.15
C VAL A 234 2.97 -0.65 -19.94
N GLN A 235 2.46 -1.89 -19.95
CA GLN A 235 1.30 -2.27 -20.75
C GLN A 235 0.23 -3.01 -19.96
N ASN A 236 -1.03 -2.89 -20.39
CA ASN A 236 -2.16 -3.67 -19.85
C ASN A 236 -2.20 -3.66 -18.31
N SER A 237 -1.88 -2.51 -17.71
CA SER A 237 -1.69 -2.34 -16.26
C SER A 237 -2.69 -1.34 -15.70
N THR A 238 -2.91 -1.38 -14.39
CA THR A 238 -3.88 -0.52 -13.70
C THR A 238 -3.17 0.38 -12.68
N VAL A 239 -3.44 1.67 -12.76
CA VAL A 239 -3.05 2.68 -11.77
C VAL A 239 -4.32 3.28 -11.21
N GLN A 240 -4.65 2.98 -9.95
CA GLN A 240 -5.93 3.39 -9.38
C GLN A 240 -5.88 3.81 -7.92
N ASN A 241 -6.83 4.66 -7.51
CA ASN A 241 -7.00 5.06 -6.11
C ASN A 241 -5.74 5.64 -5.45
N ASN A 242 -4.79 6.18 -6.22
CA ASN A 242 -3.58 6.78 -5.65
C ASN A 242 -3.82 8.28 -5.38
N LEU A 243 -3.29 8.77 -4.26
CA LEU A 243 -3.16 10.19 -3.98
C LEU A 243 -1.74 10.66 -4.31
N LEU A 244 -1.61 11.56 -5.29
CA LEU A 244 -0.36 12.21 -5.66
C LEU A 244 -0.48 13.71 -5.41
N TYR A 245 0.33 14.29 -4.52
CA TYR A 245 0.30 15.73 -4.29
C TYR A 245 1.67 16.36 -4.13
N ASN A 246 1.80 17.64 -4.51
CA ASN A 246 3.03 18.43 -4.41
C ASN A 246 4.29 17.75 -4.99
N ASN A 247 4.17 16.88 -5.99
CA ASN A 247 5.35 16.40 -6.72
C ASN A 247 5.87 17.51 -7.65
N HIS A 248 7.18 17.51 -7.91
CA HIS A 248 7.91 18.61 -8.57
C HIS A 248 8.27 18.34 -10.04
N ALA A 249 7.76 17.25 -10.60
CA ALA A 249 7.84 16.95 -12.03
C ALA A 249 6.41 16.69 -12.54
N SER A 250 6.18 15.69 -13.40
CA SER A 250 4.80 15.32 -13.74
C SER A 250 4.16 14.51 -12.61
N GLY A 251 2.83 14.41 -12.61
CA GLY A 251 2.14 13.49 -11.70
C GLY A 251 2.33 12.04 -12.15
N ILE A 252 1.66 11.68 -13.24
CA ILE A 252 1.76 10.36 -13.86
C ILE A 252 2.24 10.53 -15.31
N SER A 253 3.25 9.75 -15.71
CA SER A 253 3.83 9.79 -17.06
C SER A 253 3.80 8.41 -17.70
N LEU A 254 3.16 8.29 -18.86
CA LEU A 254 3.15 7.10 -19.71
C LEU A 254 3.98 7.41 -20.94
N TYR A 255 5.09 6.71 -21.12
CA TYR A 255 6.01 7.02 -22.21
C TYR A 255 6.82 5.79 -22.63
N ARG A 256 7.76 6.01 -23.55
CA ARG A 256 8.79 5.06 -23.92
C ARG A 256 10.12 5.77 -24.13
N ILE A 257 11.10 5.47 -23.28
CA ILE A 257 12.51 5.81 -23.52
C ILE A 257 13.29 4.54 -23.81
N ASP A 258 13.45 3.66 -22.82
CA ASP A 258 14.11 2.35 -22.99
C ASP A 258 13.13 1.17 -22.94
N GLY A 259 11.83 1.43 -22.78
CA GLY A 259 10.82 0.40 -22.98
C GLY A 259 10.86 -0.19 -24.40
N GLY A 260 10.65 -1.50 -24.51
CA GLY A 260 10.56 -2.22 -25.78
C GLY A 260 9.39 -1.75 -26.66
N ALA A 261 8.38 -1.11 -26.06
CA ALA A 261 7.24 -0.51 -26.73
C ALA A 261 6.65 0.66 -25.91
N GLY A 262 5.70 1.39 -26.51
CA GLY A 262 4.96 2.48 -25.85
C GLY A 262 4.13 1.98 -24.67
N SER A 263 3.98 2.78 -23.62
CA SER A 263 3.14 2.42 -22.48
C SER A 263 1.66 2.38 -22.89
N SER A 264 1.11 1.19 -23.11
CA SER A 264 -0.14 1.03 -23.87
C SER A 264 -1.16 0.10 -23.22
N GLY A 265 -2.45 0.37 -23.42
CA GLY A 265 -3.52 -0.47 -22.88
C GLY A 265 -3.71 -0.33 -21.37
N ASN A 266 -3.14 0.72 -20.75
CA ASN A 266 -3.23 0.91 -19.31
C ASN A 266 -4.54 1.60 -18.90
N ILE A 267 -4.98 1.33 -17.68
CA ILE A 267 -6.14 1.95 -17.05
C ILE A 267 -5.63 2.87 -15.93
N ILE A 268 -5.87 4.16 -16.06
CA ILE A 268 -5.56 5.18 -15.07
C ILE A 268 -6.90 5.71 -14.56
N GLN A 269 -7.29 5.31 -13.34
CA GLN A 269 -8.62 5.63 -12.84
C GLN A 269 -8.68 5.96 -11.36
N PHE A 270 -9.63 6.79 -10.93
CA PHE A 270 -9.83 7.11 -9.51
C PHE A 270 -8.57 7.65 -8.81
N ASN A 271 -7.62 8.23 -9.53
CA ASN A 271 -6.47 8.86 -8.91
C ASN A 271 -6.76 10.33 -8.60
N THR A 272 -6.30 10.81 -7.45
CA THR A 272 -6.25 12.25 -7.14
C THR A 272 -4.83 12.74 -7.34
N VAL A 273 -4.63 13.63 -8.32
CA VAL A 273 -3.34 14.24 -8.64
C VAL A 273 -3.44 15.76 -8.48
N TYR A 274 -2.69 16.32 -7.54
CA TYR A 274 -2.56 17.76 -7.33
C TYR A 274 -1.08 18.19 -7.34
N GLN A 275 -0.58 18.60 -8.51
CA GLN A 275 0.84 18.91 -8.69
C GLN A 275 1.25 20.26 -8.11
N ALA A 276 2.52 20.36 -7.66
CA ALA A 276 3.10 21.59 -7.11
C ALA A 276 3.15 22.75 -8.12
N SER A 277 3.42 23.96 -7.64
CA SER A 277 3.47 25.16 -8.49
C SER A 277 4.65 25.18 -9.46
N ASP A 278 5.71 24.44 -9.16
CA ASP A 278 6.93 24.26 -9.96
C ASP A 278 6.94 22.96 -10.79
N ALA A 279 5.83 22.21 -10.74
CA ALA A 279 5.69 20.92 -11.40
C ALA A 279 5.47 21.00 -12.92
N ARG A 280 5.27 19.84 -13.55
CA ARG A 280 4.89 19.68 -14.97
C ARG A 280 3.38 19.38 -15.07
N TRP A 281 2.99 18.54 -16.03
CA TRP A 281 1.58 18.16 -16.25
C TRP A 281 1.13 17.11 -15.22
N ALA A 282 -0.13 17.17 -14.79
CA ALA A 282 -0.68 16.18 -13.86
C ALA A 282 -0.65 14.76 -14.47
N LEU A 283 -0.98 14.64 -15.75
CA LEU A 283 -0.86 13.43 -16.55
C LEU A 283 -0.25 13.75 -17.92
N ASN A 284 0.70 12.94 -18.38
CA ASN A 284 1.20 13.01 -19.74
C ASN A 284 1.36 11.62 -20.38
N ILE A 285 1.05 11.53 -21.67
CA ILE A 285 1.10 10.30 -22.47
C ILE A 285 1.88 10.60 -23.76
N GLN A 286 3.05 10.00 -23.90
CA GLN A 286 4.04 10.33 -24.92
C GLN A 286 4.58 9.08 -25.64
N ASP A 287 5.29 9.28 -26.74
CA ASP A 287 6.13 8.25 -27.39
C ASP A 287 5.38 6.97 -27.84
N ALA A 288 4.29 7.16 -28.57
CA ALA A 288 3.43 6.09 -29.08
C ALA A 288 2.83 5.19 -27.97
N SER A 289 2.54 5.79 -26.81
CA SER A 289 1.84 5.17 -25.68
C SER A 289 0.33 5.20 -25.92
N THR A 290 -0.21 4.14 -26.53
CA THR A 290 -1.56 4.14 -27.14
C THR A 290 -2.58 3.33 -26.34
N SER A 291 -3.86 3.45 -26.68
CA SER A 291 -4.94 2.63 -26.10
C SER A 291 -5.08 2.75 -24.57
N ASN A 292 -4.66 3.87 -24.01
CA ASN A 292 -4.77 4.12 -22.56
C ASN A 292 -6.16 4.67 -22.21
N THR A 293 -6.66 4.28 -21.05
CA THR A 293 -7.95 4.71 -20.49
C THR A 293 -7.71 5.61 -19.29
N ILE A 294 -8.23 6.84 -19.31
CA ILE A 294 -8.05 7.88 -18.29
C ILE A 294 -9.43 8.29 -17.74
N HIS A 295 -9.93 7.60 -16.72
CA HIS A 295 -11.33 7.72 -16.29
C HIS A 295 -11.47 8.06 -14.81
N HIS A 296 -12.43 8.91 -14.43
CA HIS A 296 -12.72 9.19 -13.01
C HIS A 296 -11.52 9.70 -12.19
N ASN A 297 -10.58 10.43 -12.79
CA ASN A 297 -9.46 11.02 -12.06
C ASN A 297 -9.74 12.47 -11.69
N VAL A 298 -9.15 12.95 -10.59
CA VAL A 298 -8.99 14.37 -10.31
C VAL A 298 -7.57 14.78 -10.72
N LEU A 299 -7.43 15.55 -11.79
CA LEU A 299 -6.15 15.94 -12.38
C LEU A 299 -5.98 17.46 -12.30
N LEU A 300 -5.48 17.94 -11.17
CA LEU A 300 -5.32 19.35 -10.85
C LEU A 300 -3.84 19.72 -10.64
N THR A 301 -3.55 21.03 -10.63
CA THR A 301 -2.19 21.53 -10.43
C THR A 301 -2.20 22.97 -9.94
N ALA A 302 -1.26 23.31 -9.05
CA ALA A 302 -0.95 24.67 -8.65
C ALA A 302 -0.11 25.43 -9.69
N HIS A 303 0.44 24.75 -10.70
CA HIS A 303 1.25 25.37 -11.73
C HIS A 303 0.44 26.40 -12.55
N SER A 304 1.06 27.53 -12.90
CA SER A 304 0.39 28.66 -13.58
C SER A 304 0.16 28.45 -15.09
N PHE A 305 1.05 27.68 -15.73
CA PHE A 305 0.96 27.33 -17.15
C PHE A 305 0.48 25.88 -17.43
N ARG A 306 1.24 24.87 -16.97
CA ARG A 306 0.94 23.43 -17.11
C ARG A 306 -0.42 23.07 -16.52
N GLY A 307 -1.03 22.00 -17.04
CA GLY A 307 -2.41 21.64 -16.78
C GLY A 307 -2.61 20.17 -16.46
N SER A 308 -3.79 19.67 -16.83
CA SER A 308 -4.26 18.33 -16.47
C SER A 308 -3.66 17.24 -17.34
N ILE A 309 -3.83 17.35 -18.66
CA ILE A 309 -3.52 16.26 -19.59
C ILE A 309 -2.68 16.78 -20.77
N ASP A 310 -1.58 16.08 -21.03
CA ASP A 310 -0.71 16.24 -22.20
C ASP A 310 -0.65 14.93 -22.99
N VAL A 311 -1.00 14.95 -24.27
CA VAL A 311 -0.96 13.75 -25.13
C VAL A 311 -0.30 14.07 -26.47
N SER A 312 0.80 13.40 -26.78
CA SER A 312 1.44 13.50 -28.10
C SER A 312 0.53 13.00 -29.22
N LEU A 313 0.80 13.45 -30.45
CA LEU A 313 0.03 13.03 -31.62
C LEU A 313 0.01 11.51 -31.84
N ASP A 314 1.13 10.84 -31.62
CA ASP A 314 1.31 9.40 -31.83
C ASP A 314 0.74 8.54 -30.69
N SER A 315 0.38 9.14 -29.55
CA SER A 315 -0.23 8.44 -28.40
C SER A 315 -1.76 8.46 -28.40
N ARG A 316 -2.41 9.13 -29.37
CA ARG A 316 -3.87 9.32 -29.36
C ARG A 316 -4.68 8.11 -29.82
N ALA A 317 -4.07 7.21 -30.57
CA ALA A 317 -4.77 6.05 -31.09
C ALA A 317 -5.32 5.21 -29.92
N GLY A 318 -6.63 4.94 -29.93
CA GLY A 318 -7.29 4.17 -28.87
C GLY A 318 -7.42 4.86 -27.51
N LEU A 319 -7.01 6.14 -27.37
CA LEU A 319 -7.22 6.89 -26.13
C LEU A 319 -8.72 6.89 -25.76
N SER A 320 -9.01 6.67 -24.48
CA SER A 320 -10.35 6.80 -23.91
C SER A 320 -10.24 7.64 -22.65
N SER A 321 -10.73 8.88 -22.66
CA SER A 321 -10.65 9.78 -21.51
C SER A 321 -12.03 10.33 -21.22
N ASP A 322 -12.55 10.14 -20.01
CA ASP A 322 -13.87 10.66 -19.62
C ASP A 322 -14.07 10.71 -18.10
N TYR A 323 -15.10 11.42 -17.65
CA TYR A 323 -15.49 11.52 -16.23
C TYR A 323 -14.36 12.04 -15.32
N ASN A 324 -13.43 12.82 -15.84
CA ASN A 324 -12.33 13.40 -15.07
C ASN A 324 -12.72 14.79 -14.52
N VAL A 325 -12.12 15.19 -13.40
CA VAL A 325 -12.09 16.58 -12.95
C VAL A 325 -10.74 17.19 -13.32
N VAL A 326 -10.76 18.28 -14.07
CA VAL A 326 -9.57 18.84 -14.71
C VAL A 326 -9.44 20.33 -14.42
N ALA A 327 -8.21 20.82 -14.38
CA ALA A 327 -7.93 22.21 -14.68
C ALA A 327 -8.27 22.43 -16.17
N ASP A 328 -8.78 23.61 -16.53
CA ASP A 328 -9.19 23.94 -17.91
C ASP A 328 -7.99 24.17 -18.86
N ARG A 329 -7.03 23.23 -18.84
CA ARG A 329 -5.73 23.30 -19.49
C ARG A 329 -5.29 21.91 -19.91
N PHE A 330 -5.27 21.72 -21.22
CA PHE A 330 -4.83 20.51 -21.91
C PHE A 330 -3.78 20.88 -22.95
N THR A 331 -3.06 19.89 -23.47
CA THR A 331 -2.19 20.08 -24.62
C THR A 331 -2.18 18.83 -25.49
N LEU A 332 -1.89 19.05 -26.76
CA LEU A 332 -1.81 18.06 -27.82
C LEU A 332 -0.45 18.11 -28.54
N ASP A 333 0.49 18.90 -28.02
CA ASP A 333 1.76 19.26 -28.65
C ASP A 333 2.91 19.32 -27.63
N ALA A 334 2.99 18.32 -26.74
CA ALA A 334 4.02 18.21 -25.70
C ALA A 334 4.10 19.46 -24.78
N GLY A 335 2.98 20.18 -24.67
CA GLY A 335 2.84 21.36 -23.84
C GLY A 335 3.41 22.65 -24.41
N ASP A 336 3.53 22.75 -25.74
CA ASP A 336 3.83 24.01 -26.43
C ASP A 336 2.64 24.99 -26.37
N THR A 337 1.41 24.48 -26.45
CA THR A 337 0.18 25.27 -26.37
C THR A 337 -0.81 24.75 -25.32
N ARG A 338 -1.87 25.53 -25.07
CA ARG A 338 -2.96 25.18 -24.15
C ARG A 338 -4.30 25.18 -24.85
N LEU A 339 -5.07 24.14 -24.59
CA LEU A 339 -6.47 24.01 -24.95
C LEU A 339 -7.33 24.08 -23.69
N THR A 340 -8.51 24.68 -23.80
CA THR A 340 -9.58 24.50 -22.82
C THR A 340 -10.21 23.12 -23.00
N LEU A 341 -10.98 22.64 -22.03
CA LEU A 341 -11.75 21.40 -22.12
C LEU A 341 -12.68 21.39 -23.36
N ALA A 342 -13.27 22.53 -23.70
CA ALA A 342 -14.10 22.64 -24.90
C ALA A 342 -13.28 22.46 -26.21
N ALA A 343 -12.10 23.05 -26.28
CA ALA A 343 -11.21 22.89 -27.45
C ALA A 343 -10.60 21.48 -27.52
N TRP A 344 -10.28 20.88 -26.36
CA TRP A 344 -9.88 19.49 -26.24
C TRP A 344 -10.95 18.55 -26.81
N ARG A 345 -12.19 18.66 -26.33
CA ARG A 345 -13.36 17.90 -26.83
C ARG A 345 -13.51 18.02 -28.35
N ALA A 346 -13.40 19.24 -28.88
CA ALA A 346 -13.52 19.47 -30.31
C ALA A 346 -12.39 18.82 -31.12
N ALA A 347 -11.18 18.74 -30.55
CA ALA A 347 -10.00 18.18 -31.22
C ALA A 347 -9.89 16.65 -31.09
N THR A 348 -10.35 16.07 -29.98
CA THR A 348 -10.11 14.66 -29.64
C THR A 348 -11.39 13.81 -29.60
N GLY A 349 -12.56 14.42 -29.39
CA GLY A 349 -13.81 13.71 -29.09
C GLY A 349 -13.88 13.11 -27.68
N GLN A 350 -12.88 13.37 -26.83
CA GLN A 350 -12.77 12.81 -25.48
C GLN A 350 -13.39 13.74 -24.42
N ASP A 351 -13.51 13.22 -23.21
CA ASP A 351 -13.88 13.95 -22.00
C ASP A 351 -15.29 14.56 -22.07
N ALA A 352 -16.24 13.84 -22.67
CA ALA A 352 -17.61 14.31 -22.88
C ALA A 352 -18.32 14.69 -21.57
N HIS A 353 -18.08 13.95 -20.49
CA HIS A 353 -18.69 14.11 -19.17
C HIS A 353 -17.74 14.71 -18.13
N SER A 354 -16.45 14.86 -18.45
CA SER A 354 -15.48 15.51 -17.57
C SER A 354 -15.88 16.95 -17.19
N ARG A 355 -15.46 17.40 -16.01
CA ARG A 355 -15.83 18.70 -15.46
C ARG A 355 -14.58 19.53 -15.15
N VAL A 356 -14.64 20.84 -15.37
CA VAL A 356 -13.60 21.75 -14.90
C VAL A 356 -13.76 21.97 -13.40
N GLY A 357 -12.67 21.89 -12.65
CA GLY A 357 -12.62 22.18 -11.23
C GLY A 357 -11.34 22.93 -10.83
N SER A 358 -11.39 23.62 -9.69
CA SER A 358 -10.20 24.11 -9.00
C SER A 358 -10.02 23.37 -7.68
N ALA A 359 -8.81 23.34 -7.15
CA ALA A 359 -8.51 22.55 -5.96
C ALA A 359 -9.36 22.98 -4.74
N HIS A 360 -9.58 24.29 -4.54
CA HIS A 360 -10.46 24.81 -3.48
C HIS A 360 -11.96 24.50 -3.67
N GLN A 361 -12.38 24.08 -4.87
CA GLN A 361 -13.76 23.69 -5.15
C GLN A 361 -13.96 22.18 -5.10
N VAL A 362 -12.87 21.41 -4.97
CA VAL A 362 -12.91 19.96 -5.02
C VAL A 362 -12.59 19.37 -3.64
N PHE A 363 -11.60 19.93 -2.94
CA PHE A 363 -11.04 19.36 -1.71
C PHE A 363 -11.42 20.12 -0.46
N ALA A 364 -11.47 19.40 0.67
CA ALA A 364 -11.86 19.89 1.98
C ALA A 364 -10.88 20.93 2.53
N ASP A 365 -9.60 20.59 2.66
CA ASP A 365 -8.58 21.51 3.13
C ASP A 365 -7.19 21.21 2.56
N LEU A 366 -6.80 22.00 1.56
CA LEU A 366 -5.47 21.91 0.96
C LEU A 366 -4.33 22.30 1.91
N GLN A 367 -4.58 23.11 2.93
CA GLN A 367 -3.52 23.58 3.84
C GLN A 367 -3.06 22.47 4.79
N SER A 368 -3.96 21.58 5.16
CA SER A 368 -3.68 20.40 5.97
C SER A 368 -3.42 19.14 5.13
N SER A 369 -3.29 19.25 3.80
CA SER A 369 -3.21 18.12 2.88
C SER A 369 -4.42 17.17 2.95
N ASP A 370 -5.60 17.70 3.29
CA ASP A 370 -6.86 16.96 3.26
C ASP A 370 -7.49 17.03 1.87
N PHE A 371 -7.30 15.96 1.11
CA PHE A 371 -7.80 15.80 -0.25
C PHE A 371 -9.16 15.09 -0.33
N ARG A 372 -9.85 14.89 0.81
CA ARG A 372 -11.24 14.45 0.80
C ARG A 372 -12.09 15.44 0.03
N LEU A 373 -13.14 14.94 -0.61
CA LEU A 373 -14.03 15.77 -1.41
C LEU A 373 -14.87 16.70 -0.50
N ILE A 374 -15.33 17.84 -1.02
CA ILE A 374 -16.37 18.67 -0.38
C ILE A 374 -17.75 18.41 -0.98
N ALA A 375 -18.83 18.81 -0.28
CA ALA A 375 -20.20 18.52 -0.69
C ALA A 375 -20.59 19.08 -2.06
N THR A 376 -19.98 20.19 -2.46
CA THR A 376 -20.21 20.82 -3.76
C THR A 376 -19.13 20.44 -4.79
N SER A 377 -18.36 19.39 -4.52
CA SER A 377 -17.20 19.01 -5.33
C SER A 377 -17.63 18.66 -6.75
N ALA A 378 -16.89 19.17 -7.73
CA ALA A 378 -17.06 18.76 -9.12
C ALA A 378 -16.77 17.27 -9.34
N ALA A 379 -16.02 16.65 -8.43
CA ALA A 379 -15.68 15.24 -8.47
C ALA A 379 -16.80 14.33 -7.96
N ALA A 380 -17.72 14.85 -7.15
CA ALA A 380 -18.85 14.10 -6.65
C ALA A 380 -19.84 13.75 -7.77
N ASP A 381 -20.36 12.53 -7.76
CA ASP A 381 -21.43 12.06 -8.65
C ASP A 381 -21.19 12.41 -10.13
N ILE A 382 -19.95 12.24 -10.59
CA ILE A 382 -19.56 12.59 -11.96
C ILE A 382 -19.84 11.44 -12.93
N GLY A 383 -19.60 10.22 -12.47
CA GLY A 383 -19.65 8.99 -13.25
C GLY A 383 -21.03 8.34 -13.30
N PRO A 384 -21.17 7.27 -14.11
CA PRO A 384 -22.37 6.45 -14.09
C PRO A 384 -22.50 5.71 -12.76
N THR A 385 -23.66 5.09 -12.57
CA THR A 385 -23.92 4.25 -11.40
C THR A 385 -22.96 3.07 -11.35
N SER A 386 -22.28 2.87 -10.23
CA SER A 386 -21.36 1.75 -10.05
C SER A 386 -22.11 0.42 -10.14
N THR A 387 -21.52 -0.53 -10.86
CA THR A 387 -22.02 -1.90 -10.99
C THR A 387 -21.33 -2.88 -10.04
N LEU A 388 -20.22 -2.47 -9.40
CA LEU A 388 -19.41 -3.29 -8.50
C LEU A 388 -18.97 -2.46 -7.29
N ALA A 389 -18.82 -3.12 -6.14
CA ALA A 389 -18.19 -2.49 -4.99
C ALA A 389 -16.70 -2.27 -5.28
N SER A 390 -16.20 -1.09 -4.98
CA SER A 390 -14.76 -0.81 -4.89
C SER A 390 -14.52 0.03 -3.65
N ILE A 391 -13.31 0.00 -3.09
CA ILE A 391 -12.93 0.83 -1.96
C ILE A 391 -12.08 2.02 -2.45
N ASP A 392 -12.21 3.15 -1.78
CA ASP A 392 -11.36 4.33 -1.98
C ASP A 392 -10.06 4.22 -1.16
N LEU A 393 -9.26 5.28 -1.14
CA LEU A 393 -7.97 5.32 -0.43
C LEU A 393 -8.09 5.16 1.10
N LEU A 394 -9.24 5.48 1.69
CA LEU A 394 -9.53 5.31 3.12
C LEU A 394 -10.29 4.00 3.39
N GLY A 395 -10.44 3.12 2.39
CA GLY A 395 -11.24 1.91 2.52
C GLY A 395 -12.76 2.14 2.35
N LEU A 396 -13.21 3.37 2.03
CA LEU A 396 -14.64 3.66 1.88
C LEU A 396 -15.22 2.99 0.64
N ARG A 397 -16.35 2.32 0.81
CA ARG A 397 -17.03 1.63 -0.30
C ARG A 397 -17.71 2.61 -1.25
N ARG A 398 -17.38 2.53 -2.54
CA ARG A 398 -18.20 3.00 -3.67
C ARG A 398 -19.31 1.98 -3.90
N ALA A 399 -20.46 2.14 -3.25
CA ALA A 399 -21.47 1.10 -3.22
C ALA A 399 -22.16 0.91 -4.59
N PRO A 400 -22.53 -0.34 -4.96
CA PRO A 400 -23.36 -0.57 -6.15
C PRO A 400 -24.65 0.26 -6.08
N GLY A 401 -25.03 0.89 -7.18
CA GLY A 401 -26.23 1.75 -7.20
C GLY A 401 -25.97 3.23 -6.89
N GLN A 402 -24.77 3.60 -6.42
CA GLN A 402 -24.35 5.00 -6.28
C GLN A 402 -23.67 5.51 -7.56
N LEU A 403 -23.79 6.80 -7.85
CA LEU A 403 -22.99 7.42 -8.90
C LEU A 403 -21.51 7.42 -8.48
N LEU A 404 -20.62 7.25 -9.45
CA LEU A 404 -19.19 7.21 -9.18
C LEU A 404 -18.61 8.62 -9.01
N ASP A 405 -17.82 8.81 -7.97
CA ASP A 405 -16.98 10.01 -7.83
C ASP A 405 -15.68 9.86 -8.61
N ALA A 406 -15.08 10.99 -8.97
CA ALA A 406 -13.71 11.04 -9.44
C ALA A 406 -12.72 11.18 -8.28
N GLY A 407 -11.52 10.64 -8.48
CA GLY A 407 -10.40 10.76 -7.54
C GLY A 407 -10.31 9.61 -6.55
N ALA A 408 -9.29 9.70 -5.70
CA ALA A 408 -8.89 8.66 -4.74
C ALA A 408 -9.81 8.57 -3.52
N TYR A 409 -10.69 9.55 -3.32
CA TYR A 409 -11.66 9.60 -2.23
C TYR A 409 -13.07 9.46 -2.77
N ALA A 410 -13.93 8.73 -2.07
CA ALA A 410 -15.37 8.81 -2.25
C ALA A 410 -15.91 10.06 -1.57
N TRP A 411 -16.91 10.68 -2.20
CA TRP A 411 -17.69 11.70 -1.52
C TRP A 411 -18.49 11.02 -0.42
N ASN A 412 -18.19 11.43 0.80
CA ASN A 412 -18.79 11.00 2.02
C ASN A 412 -19.96 11.93 2.36
N ASP A 413 -21.19 11.46 2.20
CA ASP A 413 -22.29 11.94 3.06
C ASP A 413 -22.27 11.21 4.43
N ARG A 414 -21.26 10.33 4.67
CA ARG A 414 -20.98 9.59 5.92
C ARG A 414 -19.49 9.23 6.03
N THR A 415 -18.82 9.57 7.13
CA THR A 415 -17.48 9.05 7.48
C THR A 415 -17.63 7.56 7.79
N ALA A 416 -16.81 6.65 7.22
CA ALA A 416 -16.93 5.23 7.60
C ALA A 416 -16.65 5.07 9.09
N GLY A 417 -17.44 4.23 9.74
CA GLY A 417 -17.39 4.05 11.18
C GLY A 417 -18.12 5.12 11.98
N ASP A 418 -18.50 6.27 11.39
CA ASP A 418 -19.38 7.24 12.04
C ASP A 418 -20.83 6.77 11.89
N VAL A 419 -21.23 5.87 12.79
CA VAL A 419 -22.54 5.22 12.77
C VAL A 419 -23.63 6.10 13.38
N ASN A 420 -23.22 7.20 14.02
CA ASN A 420 -24.08 8.11 14.75
C ASN A 420 -24.35 9.44 13.99
N GLY A 421 -23.49 9.78 13.02
CA GLY A 421 -23.61 10.94 12.13
C GLY A 421 -23.20 12.26 12.78
N ASP A 422 -22.28 12.25 13.74
CA ASP A 422 -21.74 13.45 14.40
C ASP A 422 -20.40 13.93 13.82
N ASP A 423 -19.99 13.35 12.68
CA ASP A 423 -18.74 13.61 11.98
C ASP A 423 -17.47 13.21 12.76
N LEU A 424 -17.61 12.44 13.85
CA LEU A 424 -16.50 11.88 14.62
C LEU A 424 -16.61 10.36 14.61
N VAL A 425 -15.49 9.67 14.38
CA VAL A 425 -15.39 8.23 14.66
C VAL A 425 -14.66 8.07 15.97
N ASN A 426 -15.35 7.64 17.01
CA ASN A 426 -14.81 7.51 18.35
C ASN A 426 -15.45 6.34 19.11
N ALA A 427 -15.16 6.21 20.40
CA ALA A 427 -15.67 5.08 21.19
C ALA A 427 -17.20 5.04 21.31
N THR A 428 -17.90 6.16 21.10
CA THR A 428 -19.37 6.16 20.97
C THR A 428 -19.84 5.31 19.79
N ASP A 429 -19.09 5.30 18.68
CA ASP A 429 -19.42 4.49 17.50
C ASP A 429 -19.15 3.01 17.75
N ILE A 430 -18.08 2.70 18.49
CA ILE A 430 -17.78 1.34 18.96
C ILE A 430 -18.94 0.83 19.84
N ASP A 431 -19.37 1.64 20.82
CA ASP A 431 -20.48 1.30 21.72
C ASP A 431 -21.78 1.05 20.94
N LEU A 432 -22.06 1.89 19.94
CA LEU A 432 -23.26 1.76 19.11
C LEU A 432 -23.21 0.52 18.21
N LEU A 433 -22.04 0.21 17.64
CA LEU A 433 -21.85 -1.00 16.84
C LEU A 433 -21.98 -2.27 17.70
N PHE A 434 -21.38 -2.29 18.89
CA PHE A 434 -21.57 -3.40 19.83
C PHE A 434 -23.01 -3.55 20.28
N ALA A 435 -23.70 -2.45 20.57
CA ALA A 435 -25.12 -2.48 20.89
C ALA A 435 -25.97 -3.04 19.74
N ALA A 436 -25.68 -2.66 18.50
CA ALA A 436 -26.36 -3.17 17.30
C ALA A 436 -26.12 -4.68 17.13
N ARG A 437 -24.88 -5.14 17.25
CA ARG A 437 -24.49 -6.57 17.23
C ARG A 437 -25.25 -7.37 18.30
N ARG A 438 -25.24 -6.90 19.56
CA ARG A 438 -25.96 -7.54 20.68
C ARG A 438 -27.47 -7.59 20.43
N ALA A 439 -28.03 -6.58 19.77
CA ALA A 439 -29.45 -6.51 19.44
C ALA A 439 -29.84 -7.30 18.18
N GLY A 440 -28.86 -7.73 17.36
CA GLY A 440 -29.09 -8.31 16.03
C GLY A 440 -29.68 -7.28 15.05
N ASP A 441 -29.31 -6.00 15.17
CA ASP A 441 -29.73 -4.92 14.30
C ASP A 441 -28.83 -4.84 13.05
N ASN A 442 -29.35 -5.29 11.91
CA ASN A 442 -28.65 -5.27 10.62
C ASN A 442 -28.91 -3.98 9.83
N ASP A 443 -29.02 -2.83 10.49
CA ASP A 443 -29.08 -1.53 9.79
C ASP A 443 -27.79 -1.33 8.98
N ALA A 444 -27.95 -0.89 7.73
CA ALA A 444 -26.84 -0.69 6.79
C ALA A 444 -25.78 0.33 7.26
N ARG A 445 -26.06 1.14 8.30
CA ARG A 445 -25.05 2.01 8.92
C ARG A 445 -24.03 1.26 9.77
N PHE A 446 -24.38 0.07 10.27
CA PHE A 446 -23.52 -0.78 11.10
C PHE A 446 -22.83 -1.90 10.30
N ASP A 447 -23.31 -2.18 9.07
CA ASP A 447 -22.73 -3.14 8.11
C ASP A 447 -21.52 -2.49 7.41
N LEU A 448 -20.37 -2.52 8.07
CA LEU A 448 -19.13 -1.87 7.64
C LEU A 448 -18.36 -2.73 6.63
N ASN A 449 -18.48 -4.06 6.70
CA ASN A 449 -17.87 -4.98 5.73
C ASN A 449 -18.75 -5.15 4.46
N GLY A 450 -20.04 -4.84 4.56
CA GLY A 450 -20.97 -4.77 3.44
C GLY A 450 -21.53 -6.11 2.97
N ASP A 451 -21.58 -7.12 3.84
CA ASP A 451 -22.13 -8.46 3.61
C ASP A 451 -23.62 -8.59 3.98
N GLN A 452 -24.23 -7.51 4.47
CA GLN A 452 -25.62 -7.40 4.94
C GLN A 452 -25.89 -8.06 6.31
N GLN A 453 -24.84 -8.36 7.07
CA GLN A 453 -24.90 -8.80 8.44
C GLN A 453 -24.12 -7.80 9.31
N VAL A 454 -24.55 -7.64 10.56
CA VAL A 454 -23.82 -6.84 11.56
C VAL A 454 -23.26 -7.82 12.58
N ASP A 455 -21.96 -8.12 12.46
CA ASP A 455 -21.27 -9.14 13.24
C ASP A 455 -19.82 -8.74 13.62
N ASP A 456 -19.04 -9.72 14.06
CA ASP A 456 -17.66 -9.48 14.52
C ASP A 456 -16.73 -9.00 13.39
N GLN A 457 -17.07 -9.26 12.12
CA GLN A 457 -16.31 -8.74 11.00
C GLN A 457 -16.50 -7.22 10.86
N ASP A 458 -17.67 -6.67 11.19
CA ASP A 458 -17.89 -5.21 11.19
C ASP A 458 -17.14 -4.53 12.33
N VAL A 459 -17.11 -5.17 13.50
CA VAL A 459 -16.32 -4.71 14.64
C VAL A 459 -14.83 -4.68 14.27
N GLU A 460 -14.33 -5.72 13.60
CA GLU A 460 -12.95 -5.77 13.13
C GLU A 460 -12.62 -4.64 12.16
N VAL A 461 -13.52 -4.31 11.23
CA VAL A 461 -13.37 -3.16 10.34
C VAL A 461 -13.33 -1.85 11.12
N LEU A 462 -14.25 -1.64 12.08
CA LEU A 462 -14.27 -0.41 12.86
C LEU A 462 -12.99 -0.22 13.69
N LEU A 463 -12.56 -1.26 14.40
CA LEU A 463 -11.41 -1.17 15.30
C LEU A 463 -10.09 -1.16 14.53
N SER A 464 -9.86 -2.13 13.64
CA SER A 464 -8.56 -2.34 13.00
C SER A 464 -8.36 -1.44 11.78
N ASP A 465 -9.37 -1.36 10.91
CA ASP A 465 -9.23 -0.69 9.62
C ASP A 465 -9.52 0.80 9.70
N ILE A 466 -10.47 1.21 10.56
CA ILE A 466 -10.93 2.61 10.67
C ILE A 466 -10.25 3.34 11.82
N LEU A 467 -10.34 2.81 13.05
CA LEU A 467 -9.80 3.47 14.25
C LEU A 467 -8.32 3.13 14.52
N HIS A 468 -7.79 2.09 13.87
CA HIS A 468 -6.44 1.58 14.10
C HIS A 468 -6.13 1.32 15.59
N THR A 469 -7.12 0.78 16.30
CA THR A 469 -7.10 0.49 17.74
C THR A 469 -7.42 -0.99 17.99
N GLY A 470 -7.36 -1.42 19.24
CA GLY A 470 -7.73 -2.77 19.65
C GLY A 470 -8.19 -2.80 21.11
N ALA A 471 -8.74 -3.95 21.52
CA ALA A 471 -9.20 -4.15 22.89
C ALA A 471 -8.11 -3.77 23.89
N GLY A 472 -8.46 -2.95 24.88
CA GLY A 472 -7.54 -2.41 25.87
C GLY A 472 -7.27 -0.90 25.74
N ASP A 473 -7.33 -0.33 24.53
CA ASP A 473 -7.06 1.09 24.28
C ASP A 473 -8.33 1.93 24.54
N ALA A 474 -8.63 2.17 25.82
CA ALA A 474 -9.83 2.86 26.28
C ALA A 474 -9.85 4.35 25.86
N ASN A 475 -8.68 4.97 25.71
CA ASN A 475 -8.57 6.39 25.40
C ASN A 475 -8.44 6.68 23.88
N LEU A 476 -8.32 5.64 23.06
CA LEU A 476 -8.15 5.66 21.60
C LEU A 476 -6.90 6.41 21.13
N ASP A 477 -5.80 6.33 21.87
CA ASP A 477 -4.50 6.89 21.48
C ASP A 477 -3.66 5.92 20.63
N GLY A 478 -4.18 4.72 20.37
CA GLY A 478 -3.57 3.67 19.56
C GLY A 478 -2.62 2.78 20.37
N VAL A 479 -2.52 2.97 21.68
CA VAL A 479 -1.63 2.20 22.56
C VAL A 479 -2.42 1.69 23.75
N PHE A 480 -2.43 0.38 23.96
CA PHE A 480 -2.91 -0.19 25.22
C PHE A 480 -1.80 -0.09 26.28
N ASP A 481 -1.93 0.82 27.25
CA ASP A 481 -0.99 0.95 28.37
C ASP A 481 -1.67 1.22 29.73
N SER A 482 -0.87 1.62 30.72
CA SER A 482 -1.38 1.91 32.06
C SER A 482 -2.40 3.06 32.13
N SER A 483 -2.36 3.98 31.16
CA SER A 483 -3.28 5.10 31.07
C SER A 483 -4.69 4.64 30.74
N ASP A 484 -4.86 3.63 29.89
CA ASP A 484 -6.17 3.05 29.56
C ASP A 484 -6.78 2.30 30.73
N LEU A 485 -5.95 1.51 31.43
CA LEU A 485 -6.39 0.85 32.65
C LEU A 485 -6.84 1.90 33.67
N VAL A 486 -6.08 2.98 33.82
CA VAL A 486 -6.46 4.08 34.72
C VAL A 486 -7.74 4.77 34.26
N GLU A 487 -7.97 4.95 32.96
CA GLU A 487 -9.21 5.49 32.41
C GLU A 487 -10.39 4.55 32.74
N ALA A 488 -10.33 3.29 32.31
CA ALA A 488 -11.39 2.30 32.54
C ALA A 488 -11.73 2.11 34.03
N PHE A 489 -10.73 1.96 34.90
CA PHE A 489 -10.97 1.77 36.33
C PHE A 489 -11.50 3.01 37.05
N GLN A 490 -11.34 4.23 36.50
CA GLN A 490 -11.93 5.44 37.09
C GLN A 490 -13.45 5.47 36.98
N HIS A 491 -14.04 4.75 36.02
CA HIS A 491 -15.49 4.62 35.89
C HIS A 491 -16.10 3.75 37.00
N GLY A 492 -15.32 2.84 37.59
CA GLY A 492 -15.75 2.02 38.73
C GLY A 492 -16.72 0.89 38.39
N GLU A 493 -16.70 0.43 37.13
CA GLU A 493 -17.65 -0.57 36.59
C GLU A 493 -17.08 -1.99 36.58
N TYR A 494 -15.79 -2.16 36.93
CA TYR A 494 -15.15 -3.48 36.99
C TYR A 494 -15.82 -4.41 38.01
N GLU A 495 -16.42 -5.49 37.52
CA GLU A 495 -17.14 -6.50 38.31
C GLU A 495 -18.15 -5.90 39.32
N ASP A 496 -18.85 -4.82 38.93
CA ASP A 496 -19.77 -4.09 39.80
C ASP A 496 -21.18 -4.73 39.92
N LEU A 497 -21.47 -5.72 39.08
CA LEU A 497 -22.75 -6.44 38.97
C LEU A 497 -23.92 -5.60 38.43
N VAL A 498 -23.64 -4.46 37.81
CA VAL A 498 -24.63 -3.60 37.16
C VAL A 498 -24.67 -3.93 35.68
N LEU A 499 -25.74 -4.61 35.26
CA LEU A 499 -25.79 -5.08 33.87
C LEU A 499 -25.87 -3.93 32.85
N THR A 500 -25.10 -4.03 31.77
CA THR A 500 -25.11 -3.22 30.56
C THR A 500 -24.81 -1.74 30.78
N ASN A 501 -24.00 -1.42 31.79
CA ASN A 501 -23.55 -0.04 32.03
C ASN A 501 -22.17 0.27 31.42
N SER A 502 -21.42 -0.75 31.01
CA SER A 502 -20.06 -0.56 30.51
C SER A 502 -20.04 -0.15 29.03
N SER A 503 -19.09 0.73 28.72
CA SER A 503 -18.75 1.22 27.38
C SER A 503 -17.30 0.87 27.06
N TRP A 504 -16.85 1.12 25.84
CA TRP A 504 -15.46 0.92 25.45
C TRP A 504 -14.48 1.64 26.39
N GLN A 505 -14.74 2.91 26.72
CA GLN A 505 -13.88 3.70 27.62
C GLN A 505 -13.90 3.19 29.07
N SER A 506 -15.01 2.58 29.51
CA SER A 506 -15.11 2.03 30.87
C SER A 506 -14.69 0.56 30.99
N GLY A 507 -14.41 -0.11 29.87
CA GLY A 507 -13.73 -1.41 29.81
C GLY A 507 -14.49 -2.55 29.13
N ASP A 508 -15.62 -2.31 28.45
CA ASP A 508 -16.35 -3.30 27.62
C ASP A 508 -15.58 -3.54 26.30
N TRP A 509 -14.51 -4.31 26.35
CA TRP A 509 -13.61 -4.53 25.21
C TRP A 509 -13.94 -5.79 24.40
N ASP A 510 -14.73 -6.71 24.95
CA ASP A 510 -15.31 -7.80 24.17
C ASP A 510 -16.72 -7.49 23.63
N GLY A 511 -17.32 -6.39 24.09
CA GLY A 511 -18.58 -5.85 23.61
C GLY A 511 -19.78 -6.64 24.10
N ASP A 512 -19.72 -7.27 25.27
CA ASP A 512 -20.85 -7.94 25.92
C ASP A 512 -21.71 -6.99 26.80
N GLY A 513 -21.19 -5.80 27.10
CA GLY A 513 -21.84 -4.75 27.88
C GLY A 513 -21.38 -4.64 29.33
N GLU A 514 -20.39 -5.44 29.75
CA GLU A 514 -19.88 -5.50 31.11
C GLU A 514 -18.35 -5.34 31.14
N PHE A 515 -17.81 -4.56 32.08
CA PHE A 515 -16.36 -4.59 32.32
C PHE A 515 -16.01 -5.70 33.33
N THR A 516 -15.49 -6.82 32.83
CA THR A 516 -15.15 -7.99 33.65
C THR A 516 -13.71 -8.46 33.47
N THR A 517 -13.35 -9.53 34.19
CA THR A 517 -12.10 -10.25 33.95
C THR A 517 -12.01 -10.79 32.51
N ALA A 518 -13.12 -11.04 31.81
CA ALA A 518 -13.12 -11.52 30.43
C ALA A 518 -12.52 -10.47 29.47
N ASP A 519 -12.88 -9.19 29.63
CA ASP A 519 -12.36 -8.06 28.84
C ASP A 519 -10.87 -7.88 29.02
N LEU A 520 -10.41 -7.90 30.27
CA LEU A 520 -8.98 -7.84 30.58
C LEU A 520 -8.25 -9.00 29.90
N VAL A 521 -8.78 -10.22 30.00
CA VAL A 521 -8.19 -11.39 29.36
C VAL A 521 -8.19 -11.24 27.84
N ALA A 522 -9.26 -10.75 27.23
CA ALA A 522 -9.36 -10.50 25.79
C ALA A 522 -8.31 -9.48 25.33
N ALA A 523 -8.22 -8.33 26.00
CA ALA A 523 -7.25 -7.28 25.71
C ALA A 523 -5.79 -7.78 25.88
N PHE A 524 -5.48 -8.52 26.94
CA PHE A 524 -4.14 -9.06 27.16
C PHE A 524 -3.77 -10.24 26.23
N GLN A 525 -4.75 -11.02 25.77
CA GLN A 525 -4.50 -12.12 24.82
C GLN A 525 -4.08 -11.63 23.44
N LEU A 526 -4.48 -10.42 23.05
CA LEU A 526 -4.06 -9.78 21.80
C LEU A 526 -2.60 -9.29 21.83
N GLY A 527 -1.95 -9.29 23.00
CA GLY A 527 -0.49 -9.07 23.12
C GLY A 527 -0.03 -7.62 22.91
N THR A 528 -0.94 -6.65 23.00
CA THR A 528 -0.70 -5.23 22.67
C THR A 528 -0.33 -4.36 23.87
N TYR A 529 -0.41 -4.86 25.11
CA TYR A 529 -0.11 -4.04 26.29
C TYR A 529 1.36 -3.59 26.35
N ILE A 530 1.58 -2.27 26.42
CA ILE A 530 2.88 -1.63 26.56
C ILE A 530 3.03 -1.15 28.02
N GLY A 531 4.09 -1.60 28.68
CA GLY A 531 4.37 -1.31 30.09
C GLY A 531 5.45 -0.27 30.36
#